data_AF-A0A2E6YBZ0-F1
#
_entry.id   AF-A0A2E6YBZ0-F1
#
_cell.length_a   1.000
_cell.length_b   1.000
_cell.length_c   1.000
_cell.angle_alpha   90.00
_cell.angle_beta   90.00
_cell.angle_gamma   90.00
#
_symmetry.space_group_name_H-M   'P 1'
#
loop_
_entity.id
_entity.type
_entity.pdbx_description
1 polymer ?
#
loop_
_entity_poly.entity_id
_entity_poly.type
_entity_poly.pdbx_seq_one_letter_code
_entity_poly.pdbx_strand_id
1 'polypeptide(L)'
;MNKTESVVVSGGFDPVHVGHLRMFKEAADLAPRLIVIVNNDNFLMQKKGYVFMPIKERMEIIDGFGVVDKVVESIDEDLTVCETLEWLSKKENLQIFANGGDRDNADAIPEADVCEQNNIAMKFNIGGGKIQSSSSLVSSEVIKPWGSYKTFEKDHGYLVKRITVAEGEILSLQSHKHRSEHWLVVSGVATVECDGEKIYLNQFESISIPQGSKHRLSNEHRETLKVVEVQYGDYLSEDDIIRYEDKYHRET
;
A
#
# COMPACT_ATOMS: atom_id res chain seq x y z
N MET A 1 -15.48 -32.58 -16.13
CA MET A 1 -15.98 -31.43 -15.34
C MET A 1 -16.50 -31.92 -14.02
N ASN A 2 -16.05 -31.30 -12.92
CA ASN A 2 -16.75 -31.44 -11.65
C ASN A 2 -18.18 -30.92 -11.82
N LYS A 3 -19.20 -31.61 -11.29
CA LYS A 3 -20.61 -31.20 -11.45
C LYS A 3 -21.02 -30.11 -10.46
N THR A 4 -20.28 -29.95 -9.36
CA THR A 4 -20.61 -28.99 -8.31
C THR A 4 -20.36 -27.57 -8.78
N GLU A 5 -21.39 -26.74 -8.71
CA GLU A 5 -21.31 -25.31 -9.01
C GLU A 5 -20.23 -24.66 -8.14
N SER A 6 -19.43 -23.81 -8.76
CA SER A 6 -18.30 -23.16 -8.12
C SER A 6 -18.38 -21.65 -8.31
N VAL A 7 -17.93 -20.95 -7.27
CA VAL A 7 -17.63 -19.51 -7.28
C VAL A 7 -16.12 -19.35 -7.23
N VAL A 8 -15.60 -18.40 -8.00
CA VAL A 8 -14.17 -18.06 -7.99
C VAL A 8 -13.95 -16.63 -7.52
N VAL A 9 -12.92 -16.43 -6.71
CA VAL A 9 -12.38 -15.12 -6.35
C VAL A 9 -10.92 -15.04 -6.78
N SER A 10 -10.41 -13.83 -7.05
CA SER A 10 -9.00 -13.64 -7.40
C SER A 10 -8.34 -12.55 -6.56
N GLY A 11 -7.02 -12.66 -6.38
CA GLY A 11 -6.24 -11.62 -5.72
C GLY A 11 -4.76 -11.94 -5.56
N GLY A 12 -3.98 -10.89 -5.27
CA GLY A 12 -2.55 -11.01 -4.97
C GLY A 12 -2.26 -11.49 -3.55
N PHE A 13 -3.16 -11.24 -2.59
CA PHE A 13 -3.08 -11.77 -1.22
C PHE A 13 -1.72 -11.58 -0.51
N ASP A 14 -1.07 -10.42 -0.71
CA ASP A 14 0.32 -10.19 -0.31
C ASP A 14 0.52 -8.90 0.50
N PRO A 15 0.55 -8.95 1.85
CA PRO A 15 0.22 -10.09 2.71
C PRO A 15 -1.29 -10.35 2.84
N VAL A 16 -1.63 -11.54 3.35
CA VAL A 16 -3.00 -11.91 3.73
C VAL A 16 -3.45 -11.13 4.97
N HIS A 17 -4.71 -10.68 5.01
CA HIS A 17 -5.30 -9.99 6.16
C HIS A 17 -6.79 -10.32 6.32
N VAL A 18 -7.42 -9.81 7.39
CA VAL A 18 -8.81 -10.12 7.77
C VAL A 18 -9.85 -9.82 6.68
N GLY A 19 -9.55 -8.88 5.77
CA GLY A 19 -10.40 -8.55 4.64
C GLY A 19 -10.56 -9.74 3.69
N HIS A 20 -9.48 -10.49 3.43
CA HIS A 20 -9.53 -11.69 2.60
C HIS A 20 -10.35 -12.80 3.26
N LEU A 21 -10.22 -13.00 4.59
CA LEU A 21 -11.05 -13.97 5.32
C LEU A 21 -12.55 -13.66 5.18
N ARG A 22 -12.94 -12.39 5.27
CA ARG A 22 -14.34 -11.97 5.10
C ARG A 22 -14.80 -12.16 3.66
N MET A 23 -13.98 -11.75 2.69
CA MET A 23 -14.25 -11.96 1.27
C MET A 23 -14.45 -13.44 0.93
N PHE A 24 -13.63 -14.36 1.45
CA PHE A 24 -13.78 -15.79 1.22
C PHE A 24 -15.05 -16.35 1.85
N LYS A 25 -15.40 -15.92 3.07
CA LYS A 25 -16.65 -16.34 3.72
C LYS A 25 -17.88 -15.91 2.93
N GLU A 26 -17.94 -14.64 2.52
CA GLU A 26 -19.06 -14.13 1.73
C GLU A 26 -19.11 -14.77 0.33
N ALA A 27 -17.96 -15.03 -0.30
CA ALA A 27 -17.91 -15.73 -1.56
C ALA A 27 -18.44 -17.17 -1.43
N ALA A 28 -18.05 -17.89 -0.37
CA ALA A 28 -18.49 -19.27 -0.13
C ALA A 28 -20.02 -19.40 0.06
N ASP A 29 -20.73 -18.33 0.40
CA ASP A 29 -22.19 -18.32 0.47
C ASP A 29 -22.86 -18.28 -0.93
N LEU A 30 -22.11 -17.96 -1.99
CA LEU A 30 -22.63 -17.80 -3.35
C LEU A 30 -22.73 -19.12 -4.14
N ALA A 31 -21.89 -20.11 -3.82
CA ALA A 31 -21.91 -21.42 -4.45
C ALA A 31 -21.34 -22.49 -3.51
N PRO A 32 -21.71 -23.78 -3.67
CA PRO A 32 -21.25 -24.85 -2.79
C PRO A 32 -19.74 -25.09 -2.74
N ARG A 33 -18.99 -24.52 -3.70
CA ARG A 33 -17.54 -24.69 -3.80
C ARG A 33 -16.85 -23.36 -4.10
N LEU A 34 -15.89 -22.98 -3.26
CA LEU A 34 -15.06 -21.79 -3.46
C LEU A 34 -13.70 -22.17 -4.05
N ILE A 35 -13.38 -21.56 -5.19
CA ILE A 35 -12.06 -21.61 -5.82
C ILE A 35 -11.38 -20.24 -5.64
N VAL A 36 -10.12 -20.22 -5.24
CA VAL A 36 -9.34 -18.98 -5.11
C VAL A 36 -8.20 -18.97 -6.12
N ILE A 37 -8.21 -17.99 -7.02
CA ILE A 37 -7.07 -17.70 -7.91
C ILE A 37 -6.11 -16.77 -7.17
N VAL A 38 -4.87 -17.20 -7.01
CA VAL A 38 -3.79 -16.42 -6.43
C VAL A 38 -2.92 -15.89 -7.56
N ASN A 39 -2.86 -14.55 -7.71
CA ASN A 39 -2.01 -13.95 -8.74
C ASN A 39 -0.52 -14.30 -8.50
N ASN A 40 0.21 -14.64 -9.58
CA ASN A 40 1.61 -15.03 -9.50
C ASN A 40 2.54 -13.87 -9.06
N ASP A 41 3.82 -14.18 -8.86
CA ASP A 41 4.80 -13.20 -8.39
C ASP A 41 5.12 -12.12 -9.44
N ASN A 42 5.00 -12.43 -10.73
CA ASN A 42 5.14 -11.46 -11.82
C ASN A 42 4.07 -10.37 -11.76
N PHE A 43 2.81 -10.75 -11.51
CA PHE A 43 1.72 -9.79 -11.27
C PHE A 43 2.04 -8.84 -10.11
N LEU A 44 2.55 -9.37 -8.98
CA LEU A 44 2.90 -8.54 -7.82
C LEU A 44 4.06 -7.59 -8.13
N MET A 45 5.09 -8.05 -8.85
CA MET A 45 6.20 -7.22 -9.28
C MET A 45 5.75 -6.10 -10.22
N GLN A 46 4.93 -6.38 -11.22
CA GLN A 46 4.41 -5.34 -12.13
C GLN A 46 3.49 -4.34 -11.42
N LYS A 47 2.65 -4.83 -10.49
CA LYS A 47 1.66 -3.99 -9.80
C LYS A 47 2.22 -3.18 -8.63
N LYS A 48 3.16 -3.74 -7.88
CA LYS A 48 3.67 -3.15 -6.61
C LYS A 48 5.18 -2.89 -6.62
N GLY A 49 5.94 -3.55 -7.49
CA GLY A 49 7.40 -3.48 -7.52
C GLY A 49 8.11 -4.39 -6.51
N TYR A 50 7.37 -5.21 -5.74
CA TYR A 50 7.93 -6.16 -4.78
C TYR A 50 6.98 -7.35 -4.55
N VAL A 51 7.54 -8.42 -4.01
CA VAL A 51 6.82 -9.61 -3.51
C VAL A 51 7.17 -9.75 -2.03
N PHE A 52 6.20 -9.58 -1.13
CA PHE A 52 6.44 -9.77 0.30
C PHE A 52 6.44 -11.26 0.66
N MET A 53 5.53 -12.03 0.08
CA MET A 53 5.37 -13.47 0.28
C MET A 53 5.33 -14.21 -1.08
N PRO A 54 6.24 -15.19 -1.31
CA PRO A 54 6.27 -15.95 -2.56
C PRO A 54 4.95 -16.69 -2.83
N ILE A 55 4.64 -16.91 -4.12
CA ILE A 55 3.39 -17.56 -4.55
C ILE A 55 3.07 -18.86 -3.80
N LYS A 56 4.07 -19.72 -3.55
CA LYS A 56 3.86 -21.00 -2.87
C LYS A 56 3.34 -20.83 -1.44
N GLU A 57 3.90 -19.90 -0.68
CA GLU A 57 3.48 -19.61 0.69
C GLU A 57 2.09 -18.98 0.72
N ARG A 58 1.82 -18.05 -0.21
CA ARG A 58 0.49 -17.45 -0.35
C ARG A 58 -0.55 -18.54 -0.63
N MET A 59 -0.29 -19.42 -1.60
CA MET A 59 -1.22 -20.51 -1.91
C MET A 59 -1.46 -21.44 -0.72
N GLU A 60 -0.42 -21.84 0.01
CA GLU A 60 -0.55 -22.69 1.20
C GLU A 60 -1.39 -22.03 2.30
N ILE A 61 -1.17 -20.74 2.56
CA ILE A 61 -1.97 -19.98 3.53
C ILE A 61 -3.44 -19.87 3.08
N ILE A 62 -3.68 -19.60 1.79
CA ILE A 62 -5.03 -19.51 1.24
C ILE A 62 -5.75 -20.88 1.29
N ASP A 63 -5.04 -21.97 1.04
CA ASP A 63 -5.58 -23.34 1.10
C ASP A 63 -5.95 -23.74 2.55
N GLY A 64 -5.27 -23.16 3.53
CA GLY A 64 -5.57 -23.36 4.95
C GLY A 64 -6.87 -22.71 5.46
N PHE A 65 -7.54 -21.86 4.67
CA PHE A 65 -8.82 -21.29 5.07
C PHE A 65 -9.93 -22.33 4.91
N GLY A 66 -10.61 -22.69 6.00
CA GLY A 66 -11.62 -23.76 6.00
C GLY A 66 -12.86 -23.58 5.11
N VAL A 67 -13.01 -22.42 4.44
CA VAL A 67 -14.07 -22.18 3.44
C VAL A 67 -13.57 -22.28 1.99
N VAL A 68 -12.27 -22.50 1.77
CA VAL A 68 -11.64 -22.59 0.46
C VAL A 68 -11.53 -24.06 0.07
N ASP A 69 -12.10 -24.44 -1.08
CA ASP A 69 -12.07 -25.83 -1.56
C ASP A 69 -10.94 -26.11 -2.55
N LYS A 70 -10.40 -25.06 -3.18
CA LYS A 70 -9.31 -25.18 -4.15
C LYS A 70 -8.59 -23.86 -4.33
N VAL A 71 -7.26 -23.92 -4.35
CA VAL A 71 -6.38 -22.80 -4.70
C VAL A 71 -5.70 -23.06 -6.04
N VAL A 72 -5.60 -22.01 -6.85
CA VAL A 72 -5.00 -22.06 -8.19
C VAL A 72 -4.06 -20.87 -8.36
N GLU A 73 -2.86 -21.13 -8.86
CA GLU A 73 -1.96 -20.06 -9.33
C GLU A 73 -2.46 -19.50 -10.66
N SER A 74 -2.49 -18.17 -10.78
CA SER A 74 -2.79 -17.49 -12.05
C SER A 74 -1.68 -17.74 -13.07
N ILE A 75 -2.09 -18.15 -14.28
CA ILE A 75 -1.20 -18.40 -15.42
C ILE A 75 -0.96 -17.14 -16.27
N ASP A 76 -1.64 -16.05 -15.94
CA ASP A 76 -1.64 -14.80 -16.72
C ASP A 76 -0.28 -14.09 -16.64
N GLU A 77 0.17 -13.55 -17.78
CA GLU A 77 1.40 -12.74 -17.88
C GLU A 77 1.16 -11.24 -17.67
N ASP A 78 -0.11 -10.82 -17.70
CA ASP A 78 -0.56 -9.44 -17.54
C ASP A 78 -1.17 -9.16 -16.15
N LEU A 79 -1.87 -8.03 -16.02
CA LEU A 79 -2.51 -7.60 -14.76
C LEU A 79 -3.97 -8.08 -14.62
N THR A 80 -4.37 -9.12 -15.35
CA THR A 80 -5.73 -9.69 -15.34
C THR A 80 -5.72 -11.12 -14.78
N VAL A 81 -6.89 -11.79 -14.81
CA VAL A 81 -7.01 -13.24 -14.60
C VAL A 81 -7.78 -13.94 -15.74
N CYS A 82 -7.81 -13.32 -16.92
CA CYS A 82 -8.61 -13.76 -18.06
C CYS A 82 -8.25 -15.17 -18.55
N GLU A 83 -6.98 -15.46 -18.74
CA GLU A 83 -6.52 -16.78 -19.22
C GLU A 83 -6.78 -17.85 -18.16
N THR A 84 -6.57 -17.51 -16.90
CA THR A 84 -6.86 -18.43 -15.78
C THR A 84 -8.36 -18.74 -15.69
N LEU A 85 -9.23 -17.73 -15.85
CA LEU A 85 -10.68 -17.90 -15.83
C LEU A 85 -11.16 -18.78 -16.99
N GLU A 86 -10.65 -18.56 -18.20
CA GLU A 86 -11.00 -19.37 -19.37
C GLU A 86 -10.51 -20.83 -19.23
N TRP A 87 -9.33 -21.03 -18.63
CA TRP A 87 -8.83 -22.36 -18.33
C TRP A 87 -9.67 -23.06 -17.25
N LEU A 88 -10.11 -22.33 -16.22
CA LEU A 88 -10.95 -22.86 -15.15
C LEU A 88 -12.36 -23.22 -15.63
N SER A 89 -12.98 -22.39 -16.47
CA SER A 89 -14.33 -22.63 -17.00
C SER A 89 -14.42 -23.96 -17.77
N LYS A 90 -13.33 -24.37 -18.43
CA LYS A 90 -13.24 -25.66 -19.15
C LYS A 90 -13.09 -26.86 -18.22
N LYS A 91 -12.65 -26.68 -16.98
CA LYS A 91 -12.33 -27.77 -16.03
C LYS A 91 -13.36 -27.95 -14.93
N GLU A 92 -13.90 -26.85 -14.45
CA GLU A 92 -14.81 -26.76 -13.31
C GLU A 92 -16.19 -26.27 -13.77
N ASN A 93 -17.23 -26.55 -13.00
CA ASN A 93 -18.55 -25.97 -13.23
C ASN A 93 -18.58 -24.55 -12.63
N LEU A 94 -17.87 -23.62 -13.26
CA LEU A 94 -17.70 -22.25 -12.80
C LEU A 94 -18.92 -21.41 -13.18
N GLN A 95 -19.64 -20.93 -12.17
CA GLN A 95 -20.89 -20.17 -12.36
C GLN A 95 -20.72 -18.69 -12.01
N ILE A 96 -19.85 -18.37 -11.06
CA ILE A 96 -19.74 -17.02 -10.51
C ILE A 96 -18.27 -16.60 -10.41
N PHE A 97 -17.96 -15.39 -10.88
CA PHE A 97 -16.74 -14.67 -10.56
C PHE A 97 -17.06 -13.54 -9.58
N ALA A 98 -16.57 -13.69 -8.35
CA ALA A 98 -16.75 -12.75 -7.26
C ALA A 98 -15.49 -11.89 -7.10
N ASN A 99 -15.64 -10.57 -7.24
CA ASN A 99 -14.55 -9.61 -7.08
C ASN A 99 -14.72 -8.79 -5.81
N GLY A 100 -13.61 -8.50 -5.12
CA GLY A 100 -13.59 -7.71 -3.89
C GLY A 100 -13.46 -6.21 -4.12
N GLY A 101 -14.07 -5.41 -3.24
CA GLY A 101 -13.99 -3.95 -3.17
C GLY A 101 -14.96 -3.18 -4.07
N ASP A 102 -14.99 -1.85 -3.89
CA ASP A 102 -15.90 -0.88 -4.54
C ASP A 102 -15.64 -0.79 -6.06
N ARG A 103 -16.16 -1.75 -6.82
CA ARG A 103 -16.17 -1.74 -8.29
C ARG A 103 -17.63 -1.60 -8.74
N ASP A 104 -18.01 -0.36 -9.06
CA ASP A 104 -19.41 -0.03 -9.37
C ASP A 104 -19.79 -0.20 -10.85
N ASN A 105 -18.84 -0.49 -11.76
CA ASN A 105 -19.14 -0.61 -13.19
C ASN A 105 -18.54 -1.87 -13.83
N ALA A 106 -19.41 -2.68 -14.43
CA ALA A 106 -19.07 -3.88 -15.18
C ALA A 106 -18.32 -3.59 -16.49
N ASP A 107 -18.48 -2.39 -17.07
CA ASP A 107 -17.92 -2.02 -18.38
C ASP A 107 -16.41 -1.69 -18.37
N ALA A 108 -15.76 -1.69 -17.21
CA ALA A 108 -14.32 -1.38 -17.07
C ALA A 108 -13.50 -2.57 -16.53
N ILE A 109 -14.05 -3.78 -16.57
CA ILE A 109 -13.44 -4.97 -15.98
C ILE A 109 -12.83 -5.81 -17.11
N PRO A 110 -11.49 -6.00 -17.13
CA PRO A 110 -10.83 -6.79 -18.17
C PRO A 110 -11.39 -8.21 -18.31
N GLU A 111 -11.85 -8.79 -17.21
CA GLU A 111 -12.42 -10.14 -17.16
C GLU A 111 -13.87 -10.25 -17.68
N ALA A 112 -14.54 -9.14 -18.02
CA ALA A 112 -15.95 -9.15 -18.40
C ALA A 112 -16.24 -9.99 -19.64
N ASP A 113 -15.44 -9.83 -20.70
CA ASP A 113 -15.61 -10.55 -21.97
C ASP A 113 -15.45 -12.06 -21.78
N VAL A 114 -14.45 -12.48 -21.00
CA VAL A 114 -14.23 -13.91 -20.70
C VAL A 114 -15.38 -14.47 -19.87
N CYS A 115 -15.89 -13.70 -18.92
CA CYS A 115 -17.04 -14.12 -18.12
C CYS A 115 -18.30 -14.29 -18.98
N GLU A 116 -18.60 -13.33 -19.86
CA GLU A 116 -19.75 -13.40 -20.77
C GLU A 116 -19.67 -14.60 -21.71
N GLN A 117 -18.52 -14.80 -22.38
CA GLN A 117 -18.29 -15.91 -23.31
C GLN A 117 -18.43 -17.29 -22.66
N ASN A 118 -18.16 -17.39 -21.35
CA ASN A 118 -18.22 -18.63 -20.59
C ASN A 118 -19.49 -18.76 -19.72
N ASN A 119 -20.45 -17.84 -19.83
CA ASN A 119 -21.66 -17.79 -19.01
C ASN A 119 -21.39 -17.72 -17.50
N ILE A 120 -20.36 -16.98 -17.09
CA ILE A 120 -19.97 -16.76 -15.70
C ILE A 120 -20.59 -15.45 -15.23
N ALA A 121 -21.42 -15.51 -14.19
CA ALA A 121 -22.01 -14.31 -13.59
C ALA A 121 -20.97 -13.55 -12.76
N MET A 122 -20.86 -12.23 -12.93
CA MET A 122 -20.01 -11.39 -12.09
C MET A 122 -20.77 -10.90 -10.84
N LYS A 123 -20.10 -10.95 -9.69
CA LYS A 123 -20.57 -10.39 -8.42
C LYS A 123 -19.53 -9.44 -7.84
N PHE A 124 -19.94 -8.24 -7.48
CA PHE A 124 -19.08 -7.18 -6.94
C PHE A 124 -19.34 -6.95 -5.46
N ASN A 125 -18.46 -6.19 -4.80
CA ASN A 125 -18.57 -5.79 -3.41
C ASN A 125 -18.60 -6.96 -2.41
N ILE A 126 -17.93 -8.07 -2.74
CA ILE A 126 -17.78 -9.22 -1.85
C ILE A 126 -16.69 -8.95 -0.80
N GLY A 127 -17.01 -9.18 0.48
CA GLY A 127 -16.13 -8.94 1.64
C GLY A 127 -16.37 -7.62 2.38
N GLY A 128 -17.44 -6.90 2.04
CA GLY A 128 -17.64 -5.49 2.41
C GLY A 128 -16.65 -4.56 1.71
N GLY A 129 -16.90 -3.25 1.75
CA GLY A 129 -16.00 -2.24 1.15
C GLY A 129 -14.55 -2.36 1.64
N LYS A 130 -13.61 -1.63 1.02
CA LYS A 130 -12.17 -1.72 1.37
C LYS A 130 -11.88 -1.16 2.78
N ILE A 131 -12.03 -2.01 3.80
CA ILE A 131 -11.68 -1.67 5.19
C ILE A 131 -10.15 -1.64 5.38
N GLN A 132 -9.41 -2.47 4.65
CA GLN A 132 -7.97 -2.63 4.79
C GLN A 132 -7.35 -3.13 3.49
N SER A 133 -6.12 -2.71 3.18
CA SER A 133 -5.38 -3.21 2.01
C SER A 133 -4.05 -3.84 2.43
N SER A 134 -3.59 -4.85 1.69
CA SER A 134 -2.27 -5.43 1.92
C SER A 134 -1.15 -4.39 1.80
N SER A 135 -1.25 -3.46 0.84
CA SER A 135 -0.25 -2.39 0.69
C SER A 135 -0.20 -1.47 1.91
N SER A 136 -1.36 -1.19 2.54
CA SER A 136 -1.38 -0.37 3.78
C SER A 136 -0.75 -1.08 4.98
N LEU A 137 -0.80 -2.41 5.03
CA LEU A 137 -0.17 -3.19 6.11
C LEU A 137 1.35 -3.17 6.04
N VAL A 138 1.89 -3.14 4.82
CA VAL A 138 3.34 -3.08 4.59
C VAL A 138 3.81 -1.63 4.46
N SER A 139 2.91 -0.68 4.17
CA SER A 139 3.26 0.73 4.13
C SER A 139 3.37 1.29 5.55
N SER A 140 4.58 1.50 6.02
CA SER A 140 4.89 2.36 7.18
C SER A 140 4.63 3.86 6.89
N GLU A 141 3.73 4.17 5.95
CA GLU A 141 3.44 5.54 5.49
C GLU A 141 2.28 6.12 6.30
N VAL A 142 2.57 7.20 7.01
CA VAL A 142 1.62 7.93 7.87
C VAL A 142 1.22 9.20 7.15
N ILE A 143 -0.09 9.37 6.92
CA ILE A 143 -0.65 10.56 6.28
C ILE A 143 -0.79 11.69 7.30
N LYS A 144 -0.45 12.91 6.90
CA LYS A 144 -0.53 14.14 7.69
C LYS A 144 -1.16 15.27 6.85
N PRO A 145 -1.67 16.34 7.48
CA PRO A 145 -2.25 17.46 6.73
C PRO A 145 -1.31 18.12 5.71
N TRP A 146 0.00 18.10 5.97
CA TRP A 146 1.03 18.63 5.06
C TRP A 146 1.51 17.63 3.99
N GLY A 147 1.06 16.38 4.03
CA GLY A 147 1.54 15.30 3.14
C GLY A 147 1.65 13.96 3.85
N SER A 148 2.84 13.36 3.88
CA SER A 148 3.06 12.06 4.55
C SER A 148 4.50 11.86 4.96
N TYR A 149 4.75 10.91 5.85
CA TYR A 149 6.09 10.34 6.02
C TYR A 149 6.05 8.82 6.02
N LYS A 150 7.12 8.19 5.54
CA LYS A 150 7.33 6.75 5.63
C LYS A 150 8.62 6.47 6.40
N THR A 151 8.54 5.66 7.44
CA THR A 151 9.74 5.16 8.14
C THR A 151 10.25 3.92 7.41
N PHE A 152 11.51 3.91 7.02
CA PHE A 152 12.15 2.74 6.41
C PHE A 152 12.81 1.86 7.47
N GLU A 153 13.52 2.49 8.40
CA GLU A 153 14.34 1.78 9.37
C GLU A 153 14.51 2.61 10.64
N LYS A 154 14.59 1.91 11.77
CA LYS A 154 14.96 2.47 13.06
C LYS A 154 15.81 1.43 13.76
N ASP A 155 17.01 1.82 14.18
CA ASP A 155 17.91 0.98 14.97
C ASP A 155 18.62 1.85 16.03
N HIS A 156 19.54 1.27 16.78
CA HIS A 156 20.33 1.96 17.79
C HIS A 156 21.11 3.13 17.17
N GLY A 157 20.74 4.34 17.57
CA GLY A 157 21.44 5.57 17.21
C GLY A 157 20.99 6.22 15.90
N TYR A 158 20.10 5.60 15.11
CA TYR A 158 19.56 6.23 13.89
C TYR A 158 18.13 5.83 13.53
N LEU A 159 17.50 6.67 12.70
CA LEU A 159 16.20 6.42 12.11
C LEU A 159 16.14 7.07 10.72
N VAL A 160 15.65 6.33 9.73
CA VAL A 160 15.55 6.79 8.34
C VAL A 160 14.09 6.90 7.92
N LYS A 161 13.69 8.08 7.46
CA LYS A 161 12.35 8.40 6.96
C LYS A 161 12.43 9.00 5.56
N ARG A 162 11.34 8.87 4.79
CA ARG A 162 11.03 9.78 3.68
C ARG A 162 9.87 10.66 4.10
N ILE A 163 10.04 11.97 3.99
CA ILE A 163 9.01 12.98 4.16
C ILE A 163 8.54 13.41 2.76
N THR A 164 7.23 13.42 2.54
CA THR A 164 6.58 13.92 1.33
C THR A 164 5.74 15.14 1.71
N VAL A 165 6.00 16.29 1.10
CA VAL A 165 5.30 17.54 1.39
C VAL A 165 4.54 17.99 0.15
N ALA A 166 3.22 18.17 0.29
CA ALA A 166 2.35 18.63 -0.79
C ALA A 166 2.67 20.09 -1.18
N GLU A 167 2.22 20.51 -2.37
CA GLU A 167 2.37 21.89 -2.85
C GLU A 167 1.80 22.90 -1.84
N GLY A 168 2.59 23.90 -1.45
CA GLY A 168 2.18 24.96 -0.54
C GLY A 168 2.05 24.55 0.93
N GLU A 169 2.40 23.31 1.28
CA GLU A 169 2.32 22.80 2.65
C GLU A 169 3.65 22.93 3.40
N ILE A 170 3.54 22.90 4.74
CA ILE A 170 4.61 23.31 5.65
C ILE A 170 4.60 22.44 6.91
N LEU A 171 5.76 22.04 7.40
CA LEU A 171 5.89 21.37 8.69
C LEU A 171 5.92 22.39 9.84
N SER A 172 5.78 21.93 11.08
CA SER A 172 5.92 22.80 12.24
C SER A 172 7.35 23.36 12.31
N LEU A 173 7.50 24.59 12.80
CA LEU A 173 8.80 25.05 13.28
C LEU A 173 9.10 24.32 14.58
N GLN A 174 10.19 23.57 14.62
CA GLN A 174 10.49 22.67 15.72
C GLN A 174 12.00 22.62 16.03
N SER A 175 12.34 22.05 17.18
CA SER A 175 13.70 21.68 17.52
C SER A 175 13.70 20.35 18.29
N HIS A 176 14.89 19.77 18.43
CA HIS A 176 15.10 18.51 19.15
C HIS A 176 16.24 18.65 20.14
N LYS A 177 16.08 18.11 21.36
CA LYS A 177 17.11 18.22 22.40
C LYS A 177 18.17 17.13 22.30
N HIS A 178 17.87 15.98 21.69
CA HIS A 178 18.71 14.80 21.77
C HIS A 178 19.11 14.19 20.43
N ARG A 179 18.60 14.74 19.32
CA ARG A 179 18.93 14.26 17.97
C ARG A 179 19.36 15.40 17.05
N SER A 180 20.19 15.03 16.10
CA SER A 180 20.46 15.80 14.89
C SER A 180 19.78 15.12 13.70
N GLU A 181 19.64 15.84 12.60
CA GLU A 181 19.02 15.32 11.38
C GLU A 181 19.90 15.63 10.16
N HIS A 182 19.76 14.82 9.13
CA HIS A 182 20.34 15.10 7.82
C HIS A 182 19.28 14.87 6.76
N TRP A 183 19.08 15.86 5.90
CA TRP A 183 18.01 15.89 4.91
C TRP A 183 18.62 15.89 3.51
N LEU A 184 18.21 14.94 2.67
CA LEU A 184 18.55 14.87 1.26
C LEU A 184 17.28 15.06 0.43
N VAL A 185 17.27 16.06 -0.46
CA VAL A 185 16.14 16.26 -1.38
C VAL A 185 16.22 15.22 -2.49
N VAL A 186 15.19 14.38 -2.63
CA VAL A 186 15.15 13.34 -3.68
C VAL A 186 14.26 13.73 -4.86
N SER A 187 13.35 14.69 -4.69
CA SER A 187 12.48 15.22 -5.76
C SER A 187 11.88 16.56 -5.33
N GLY A 188 11.73 17.50 -6.27
CA GLY A 188 11.25 18.86 -6.00
C GLY A 188 12.34 19.79 -5.48
N VAL A 189 11.91 20.92 -4.91
CA VAL A 189 12.79 21.94 -4.30
C VAL A 189 12.32 22.17 -2.87
N ALA A 190 13.21 21.95 -1.90
CA ALA A 190 12.92 22.16 -0.49
C ALA A 190 13.15 23.60 -0.09
N THR A 191 12.25 24.13 0.73
CA THR A 191 12.46 25.38 1.46
C THR A 191 12.71 25.02 2.93
N VAL A 192 13.95 25.21 3.37
CA VAL A 192 14.39 24.91 4.73
C VAL A 192 14.57 26.21 5.51
N GLU A 193 13.97 26.31 6.68
CA GLU A 193 14.32 27.30 7.69
C GLU A 193 15.22 26.61 8.72
N CYS A 194 16.38 27.18 9.06
CA CYS A 194 17.27 26.67 10.10
C CYS A 194 17.92 27.84 10.85
N ASP A 195 17.69 27.94 12.16
CA ASP A 195 18.15 29.01 13.04
C ASP A 195 17.89 30.43 12.50
N GLY A 196 16.74 30.60 11.82
CA GLY A 196 16.29 31.86 11.24
C GLY A 196 16.80 32.14 9.82
N GLU A 197 17.68 31.29 9.28
CA GLU A 197 18.10 31.37 7.89
C GLU A 197 17.19 30.53 6.98
N LYS A 198 16.80 31.11 5.83
CA LYS A 198 15.99 30.43 4.83
C LYS A 198 16.86 29.98 3.67
N ILE A 199 16.85 28.68 3.39
CA ILE A 199 17.71 28.00 2.42
C ILE A 199 16.82 27.25 1.43
N TYR A 200 17.16 27.33 0.14
CA TYR A 200 16.52 26.54 -0.91
C TYR A 200 17.46 25.41 -1.33
N LEU A 201 16.95 24.18 -1.34
CA LEU A 201 17.72 22.99 -1.76
C LEU A 201 17.03 22.34 -2.96
N ASN A 202 17.76 22.22 -4.06
CA ASN A 202 17.35 21.50 -5.26
C ASN A 202 17.47 19.99 -5.08
N GLN A 203 16.96 19.24 -6.05
CA GLN A 203 17.11 17.80 -6.08
C GLN A 203 18.59 17.38 -5.95
N PHE A 204 18.83 16.41 -5.07
CA PHE A 204 20.13 15.86 -4.66
C PHE A 204 21.04 16.79 -3.85
N GLU A 205 20.56 17.98 -3.47
CA GLU A 205 21.20 18.79 -2.44
C GLU A 205 20.77 18.34 -1.04
N SER A 206 21.58 18.66 -0.04
CA SER A 206 21.37 18.21 1.34
C SER A 206 21.76 19.25 2.38
N ILE A 207 21.26 19.06 3.60
CA ILE A 207 21.59 19.87 4.77
C ILE A 207 21.65 19.00 6.02
N SER A 208 22.56 19.32 6.94
CA SER A 208 22.54 18.79 8.30
C SER A 208 21.87 19.80 9.22
N ILE A 209 20.92 19.32 10.03
CA ILE A 209 20.24 20.08 11.07
C ILE A 209 20.89 19.70 12.41
N PRO A 210 21.65 20.60 13.04
CA PRO A 210 22.27 20.34 14.33
C PRO A 210 21.24 20.16 15.45
N GLN A 211 21.61 19.37 16.46
CA GLN A 211 20.85 19.25 17.70
C GLN A 211 20.61 20.63 18.33
N GLY A 212 19.37 20.88 18.75
CA GLY A 212 18.93 22.14 19.35
C GLY A 212 18.57 23.25 18.36
N SER A 213 18.97 23.13 17.08
CA SER A 213 18.63 24.13 16.06
C SER A 213 17.12 24.17 15.81
N LYS A 214 16.57 25.37 15.70
CA LYS A 214 15.16 25.57 15.30
C LYS A 214 15.09 25.43 13.79
N HIS A 215 14.26 24.53 13.30
CA HIS A 215 14.22 24.22 11.89
C HIS A 215 12.80 23.89 11.40
N ARG A 216 12.61 24.02 10.09
CA ARG A 216 11.33 23.77 9.41
C ARG A 216 11.56 23.36 7.96
N LEU A 217 10.79 22.38 7.50
CA LEU A 217 10.71 22.00 6.08
C LEU A 217 9.40 22.51 5.48
N SER A 218 9.47 23.11 4.30
CA SER A 218 8.31 23.60 3.55
C SER A 218 8.44 23.28 2.06
N ASN A 219 7.30 23.19 1.37
CA ASN A 219 7.25 23.12 -0.08
C ASN A 219 6.56 24.37 -0.64
N GLU A 220 7.34 25.38 -1.03
CA GLU A 220 6.82 26.61 -1.65
C GLU A 220 6.61 26.47 -3.18
N HIS A 221 6.81 25.27 -3.72
CA HIS A 221 6.79 24.99 -5.15
C HIS A 221 5.65 24.05 -5.54
N ARG A 222 5.38 23.97 -6.85
CA ARG A 222 4.24 23.20 -7.40
C ARG A 222 4.48 21.69 -7.42
N GLU A 223 5.73 21.28 -7.56
CA GLU A 223 6.06 19.85 -7.58
C GLU A 223 6.02 19.29 -6.16
N THR A 224 5.57 18.05 -6.02
CA THR A 224 5.58 17.37 -4.71
C THR A 224 7.03 17.21 -4.23
N LEU A 225 7.33 17.78 -3.07
CA LEU A 225 8.63 17.66 -2.44
C LEU A 225 8.78 16.30 -1.77
N LYS A 226 9.91 15.64 -1.99
CA LYS A 226 10.32 14.43 -1.25
C LYS A 226 11.72 14.62 -0.68
N VAL A 227 11.86 14.37 0.61
CA VAL A 227 13.11 14.45 1.35
C VAL A 227 13.35 13.13 2.06
N VAL A 228 14.56 12.58 1.96
CA VAL A 228 15.03 11.50 2.84
C VAL A 228 15.67 12.15 4.05
N GLU A 229 15.15 11.81 5.24
CA GLU A 229 15.63 12.27 6.53
C GLU A 229 16.34 11.12 7.25
N VAL A 230 17.55 11.38 7.71
CA VAL A 230 18.28 10.53 8.64
C VAL A 230 18.36 11.26 9.97
N GLN A 231 17.66 10.76 10.98
CA GLN A 231 17.78 11.21 12.36
C GLN A 231 18.86 10.38 13.06
N TYR A 232 19.71 11.01 13.87
CA TYR A 232 20.73 10.31 14.65
C TYR A 232 21.02 11.00 15.98
N GLY A 233 21.34 10.20 16.99
CA GLY A 233 21.54 10.65 18.38
C GLY A 233 21.11 9.60 19.40
N ASP A 234 21.25 9.96 20.67
CA ASP A 234 21.05 9.02 21.80
C ASP A 234 19.57 8.76 22.11
N TYR A 235 18.67 9.62 21.64
CA TYR A 235 17.23 9.51 21.88
C TYR A 235 16.41 9.91 20.65
N LEU A 236 15.73 8.93 20.04
CA LEU A 236 14.96 9.07 18.80
C LEU A 236 13.48 8.76 19.07
N SER A 237 12.79 9.71 19.73
CA SER A 237 11.34 9.70 19.95
C SER A 237 10.69 10.97 19.40
N GLU A 238 9.40 10.88 19.10
CA GLU A 238 8.56 12.05 18.76
C GLU A 238 8.33 12.95 20.00
N ASP A 239 8.57 12.45 21.22
CA ASP A 239 8.48 13.25 22.45
C ASP A 239 9.65 14.23 22.63
N ASP A 240 10.72 14.09 21.83
CA ASP A 240 11.83 15.04 21.79
C ASP A 240 11.51 16.28 20.92
N ILE A 241 10.30 16.36 20.37
CA ILE A 241 9.90 17.47 19.51
C ILE A 241 9.38 18.63 20.36
N ILE A 242 10.08 19.76 20.31
CA ILE A 242 9.57 21.05 20.83
C ILE A 242 9.00 21.81 19.64
N ARG A 243 7.71 22.15 19.66
CA ARG A 243 7.04 22.91 18.59
C ARG A 243 6.93 24.39 18.97
N TYR A 244 7.24 25.26 18.01
CA TYR A 244 7.16 26.72 18.20
C TYR A 244 6.02 27.34 17.39
N GLU A 245 5.78 26.82 16.19
CA GLU A 245 4.72 27.31 15.30
C GLU A 245 4.15 26.13 14.48
N ASP A 246 2.82 25.98 14.47
CA ASP A 246 2.15 24.92 13.73
C ASP A 246 0.91 25.43 12.98
N LYS A 247 0.89 25.24 11.65
CA LYS A 247 -0.25 25.60 10.79
C LYS A 247 -1.52 24.79 11.12
N TYR A 248 -1.39 23.62 11.75
CA TYR A 248 -2.49 22.68 11.95
C TYR A 248 -2.93 22.56 13.40
N HIS A 249 -2.51 23.49 14.26
CA HIS A 249 -2.92 23.58 15.67
C HIS A 249 -2.75 22.28 16.47
N ARG A 250 -1.70 21.50 16.18
CA ARG A 250 -1.33 20.34 17.01
C ARG A 250 -0.82 20.80 18.37
N GLU A 251 -1.08 20.01 19.41
CA GLU A 251 -0.64 20.34 20.78
C GLU A 251 0.88 20.58 20.83
N THR A 252 1.24 21.68 21.50
CA THR A 252 2.60 22.17 21.75
C THR A 252 3.21 21.55 22.99
#